data_AF-A0A914X5R2-F1
#
_entry.id   AF-A0A914X5R2-F1
#
_cell.length_a   1.000
_cell.length_b   1.000
_cell.length_c   1.000
_cell.angle_alpha   90.00
_cell.angle_beta   90.00
_cell.angle_gamma   90.00
#
_symmetry.space_group_name_H-M   'P 1'
#
loop_
_entity.id
_entity.type
_entity.pdbx_description
1 polymer ?
#
loop_
_entity_poly.entity_id
_entity_poly.type
_entity_poly.pdbx_seq_one_letter_code
_entity_poly.pdbx_strand_id
1 'polypeptide(L)'
;MYKFTDEGKLANSLLTISNLRSQPDGTCIWETVGEFSREEGLSIADIHWPGGQANPPQGTPEKFKLKVVTLLENPFIIASDLDSDTGPSIQWPCDEQGYPAG
;
A
#
# COMPACT_ATOMS: atom_id res chain seq x y z
N MET A 1 12.39 -40.27 -8.73
CA MET A 1 13.56 -40.11 -7.83
C MET A 1 13.64 -38.63 -7.45
N TYR A 2 13.62 -38.31 -6.17
CA TYR A 2 13.68 -36.92 -5.70
C TYR A 2 15.10 -36.38 -5.81
N LYS A 3 15.26 -35.20 -6.40
CA LYS A 3 16.55 -34.50 -6.51
C LYS A 3 16.55 -33.32 -5.56
N PHE A 4 17.64 -33.13 -4.84
CA PHE A 4 17.84 -32.00 -3.94
C PHE A 4 18.97 -31.12 -4.48
N THR A 5 18.87 -29.83 -4.19
CA THR A 5 19.89 -28.82 -4.46
C THR A 5 21.01 -28.91 -3.42
N ASP A 6 22.14 -28.25 -3.67
CA ASP A 6 23.27 -28.21 -2.73
C ASP A 6 22.89 -27.55 -1.39
N GLU A 7 21.83 -26.72 -1.39
CA GLU A 7 21.24 -26.13 -0.20
C GLU A 7 20.19 -27.03 0.49
N GLY A 8 19.99 -28.25 0.01
CA GLY A 8 19.08 -29.24 0.59
C GLY A 8 17.60 -29.03 0.26
N LYS A 9 17.26 -28.15 -0.69
CA LYS A 9 15.87 -27.96 -1.17
C LYS A 9 15.53 -28.93 -2.28
N LEU A 10 14.27 -29.38 -2.33
CA LEU A 10 13.78 -30.23 -3.42
C LEU A 10 13.82 -29.47 -4.76
N ALA A 11 14.55 -30.00 -5.74
CA ALA A 11 14.81 -29.34 -7.01
C ALA A 11 13.56 -29.17 -7.88
N ASN A 12 12.63 -30.12 -7.80
CA ASN A 12 11.35 -30.10 -8.50
C ASN A 12 10.21 -30.14 -7.47
N SER A 13 9.97 -29.00 -6.81
CA SER A 13 8.86 -28.85 -5.87
C SER A 13 7.55 -28.58 -6.61
N LEU A 14 6.53 -29.39 -6.32
CA LEU A 14 5.12 -29.06 -6.57
C LEU A 14 4.57 -28.44 -5.30
N LEU A 15 4.05 -27.21 -5.40
CA LEU A 15 3.49 -26.46 -4.28
C LEU A 15 2.01 -26.22 -4.52
N THR A 16 1.21 -26.38 -3.47
CA THR A 16 -0.21 -26.07 -3.47
C THR A 16 -0.42 -24.68 -2.87
N ILE A 17 -1.20 -23.84 -3.54
CA ILE A 17 -1.56 -22.51 -3.08
C ILE A 17 -2.96 -22.58 -2.47
N SER A 18 -3.09 -22.14 -1.22
CA SER A 18 -4.37 -22.08 -0.52
C SER A 18 -4.71 -20.66 -0.09
N ASN A 19 -5.98 -20.29 -0.21
CA ASN A 19 -6.55 -19.01 0.20
C ASN A 19 -7.46 -19.24 1.41
N LEU A 20 -7.28 -18.44 2.46
CA LEU A 20 -8.14 -18.48 3.64
C LEU A 20 -9.40 -17.67 3.37
N ARG A 21 -10.56 -18.33 3.43
CA ARG A 21 -11.85 -17.72 3.13
C ARG A 21 -12.73 -17.70 4.37
N SER A 22 -13.35 -16.55 4.63
CA SER A 22 -14.35 -16.39 5.69
C SER A 22 -15.72 -16.81 5.16
N GLN A 23 -16.37 -17.71 5.88
CA GLN A 23 -17.73 -18.12 5.59
C GLN A 23 -18.76 -17.19 6.26
N PRO A 24 -20.02 -17.18 5.77
CA PRO A 24 -21.09 -16.38 6.38
C PRO A 24 -21.38 -16.71 7.85
N ASP A 25 -21.03 -17.93 8.28
CA ASP A 25 -21.18 -18.38 9.68
C ASP A 25 -20.06 -17.90 10.61
N GLY A 26 -19.09 -17.14 10.08
CA GLY A 26 -17.94 -16.61 10.82
C GLY A 26 -16.75 -17.57 10.92
N THR A 27 -16.84 -18.77 10.37
CA THR A 27 -15.70 -19.70 10.31
C THR A 27 -14.74 -19.34 9.17
N CYS A 28 -13.50 -19.80 9.27
CA CYS A 28 -12.49 -19.59 8.23
C CYS A 28 -12.02 -20.96 7.71
N ILE A 29 -12.03 -21.13 6.38
CA ILE A 29 -11.62 -22.37 5.72
C ILE A 29 -10.45 -22.12 4.76
N TRP A 30 -9.50 -23.05 4.74
CA TRP A 30 -8.43 -23.04 3.74
C TRP A 30 -8.93 -23.74 2.48
N GLU A 31 -9.02 -23.00 1.37
CA GLU A 31 -9.39 -23.54 0.07
C GLU A 31 -8.19 -23.52 -0.87
N THR A 32 -7.96 -24.60 -1.61
CA THR A 32 -6.88 -24.66 -2.61
C THR A 32 -7.30 -23.89 -3.86
N VAL A 33 -6.49 -22.92 -4.26
CA VAL A 33 -6.80 -21.99 -5.36
C VAL A 33 -5.82 -22.09 -6.53
N GLY A 34 -4.76 -22.88 -6.38
CA GLY A 34 -3.78 -23.05 -7.43
C GLY A 34 -2.66 -24.02 -7.10
N GLU A 35 -1.83 -24.25 -8.09
CA GLU A 35 -0.63 -25.06 -8.01
C GLU A 35 0.54 -24.33 -8.65
N PHE A 36 1.73 -24.56 -8.10
CA PHE A 36 2.98 -24.06 -8.64
C PHE A 36 3.92 -25.23 -8.85
N SER A 37 4.46 -25.32 -10.07
CA SER A 37 5.59 -26.18 -10.37
C SER A 37 6.70 -25.37 -11.02
N ARG A 38 7.93 -25.88 -10.92
CA ARG A 38 9.08 -25.23 -11.56
C ARG A 38 8.99 -25.23 -13.09
N GLU A 39 8.30 -26.21 -13.67
CA GLU A 39 8.22 -26.44 -15.12
C GLU A 39 7.06 -25.68 -15.75
N GLU A 40 5.88 -25.71 -15.13
CA GLU A 40 4.66 -25.08 -15.66
C GLU A 40 4.41 -23.68 -15.09
N GLY A 41 5.15 -23.29 -14.06
CA GLY A 41 4.98 -22.00 -13.38
C GLY A 41 3.79 -22.00 -12.42
N LEU A 42 3.24 -20.81 -12.18
CA LEU A 42 2.13 -20.60 -11.26
C LEU A 42 0.80 -20.59 -12.01
N SER A 43 -0.12 -21.48 -11.63
CA SER A 43 -1.49 -21.50 -12.11
C SER A 43 -2.45 -21.28 -10.94
N ILE A 44 -3.25 -20.21 -11.01
CA ILE A 44 -4.24 -19.84 -9.98
C ILE A 44 -5.56 -19.51 -10.67
N ALA A 45 -6.67 -19.96 -10.10
CA ALA A 45 -8.01 -19.65 -10.58
C ALA A 45 -8.66 -18.47 -9.83
N ASP A 46 -9.01 -18.64 -8.55
CA ASP A 46 -9.89 -17.72 -7.82
C ASP A 46 -9.33 -17.36 -6.44
N ILE A 47 -8.92 -16.10 -6.25
CA ILE A 47 -8.43 -15.56 -4.96
C ILE A 47 -9.47 -14.58 -4.43
N HIS A 48 -9.90 -14.79 -3.18
CA HIS A 48 -10.72 -13.80 -2.49
C HIS A 48 -9.83 -12.93 -1.61
N TRP A 49 -9.95 -11.63 -1.81
CA TRP A 49 -9.28 -10.62 -1.00
C TRP A 49 -10.16 -10.20 0.18
N PRO A 50 -9.56 -9.67 1.25
CA PRO A 50 -10.31 -9.17 2.39
C PRO A 50 -11.45 -8.22 1.97
N GLY A 51 -12.61 -8.34 2.62
CA GLY A 51 -13.81 -7.59 2.25
C GLY A 51 -14.59 -8.18 1.08
N GLY A 52 -14.35 -9.46 0.73
CA GLY A 52 -15.10 -10.19 -0.29
C GLY A 52 -14.82 -9.69 -1.72
N GLN A 53 -13.65 -9.09 -1.94
CA GLN A 53 -13.28 -8.52 -3.23
C GLN A 53 -12.59 -9.58 -4.11
N ALA A 54 -12.94 -9.62 -5.39
CA ALA A 54 -12.24 -10.47 -6.37
C ALA A 54 -10.90 -9.86 -6.84
N ASN A 55 -10.72 -8.55 -6.64
CA ASN A 55 -9.52 -7.84 -7.04
C ASN A 55 -8.64 -7.54 -5.82
N PRO A 56 -7.30 -7.58 -5.97
CA PRO A 56 -6.39 -7.20 -4.91
C PRO A 56 -6.68 -5.77 -4.44
N PRO A 57 -6.53 -5.48 -3.14
CA PRO A 57 -6.59 -4.12 -2.66
C PRO A 57 -5.62 -3.28 -3.49
N GLN A 58 -6.12 -2.24 -4.17
CA GLN A 58 -5.24 -1.28 -4.81
C GLN A 58 -4.35 -0.70 -3.72
N GLY A 59 -3.03 -0.70 -3.95
CA GLY A 59 -2.04 -0.29 -2.97
C GLY A 59 -2.47 0.99 -2.27
N THR A 60 -2.19 1.08 -0.97
CA THR A 60 -2.47 2.29 -0.19
C THR A 60 -1.97 3.49 -1.00
N PRO A 61 -2.81 4.47 -1.35
CA PRO A 61 -2.28 5.69 -1.95
C PRO A 61 -1.22 6.21 -0.98
N GLU A 62 0.03 6.31 -1.42
CA GLU A 62 1.09 6.94 -0.65
C GLU A 62 0.61 8.36 -0.33
N LYS A 63 0.07 8.56 0.88
CA LYS A 63 -0.21 9.89 1.41
C LYS A 63 1.11 10.47 1.89
N PHE A 64 2.03 10.73 0.96
CA PHE A 64 3.25 11.44 1.30
C PHE A 64 2.88 12.92 1.50
N LYS A 65 3.25 13.46 2.67
CA LYS A 65 3.06 14.88 2.99
C LYS A 65 4.40 15.58 2.79
N LEU A 66 4.46 16.57 1.90
CA LEU A 66 5.63 17.43 1.76
C LEU A 66 5.49 18.62 2.72
N LYS A 67 6.53 18.88 3.52
CA LYS A 67 6.66 20.13 4.29
C LYS A 67 7.52 21.10 3.48
N VAL A 68 6.94 22.22 3.07
CA VAL A 68 7.64 23.28 2.31
C VAL A 68 7.97 24.41 3.29
N VAL A 69 9.20 24.92 3.23
CA VAL A 69 9.64 26.11 3.99
C VAL A 69 10.16 27.12 2.98
N THR A 70 9.72 28.37 3.12
CA THR A 70 10.11 29.48 2.25
C THR A 70 10.45 30.71 3.09
N LEU A 71 11.16 31.66 2.49
CA LEU A 71 11.39 32.99 3.06
C LEU A 71 10.44 34.00 2.39
N LEU A 72 10.12 35.08 3.10
CA LEU A 72 9.39 36.21 2.53
C LEU A 72 10.30 36.97 1.56
N GLU A 73 9.94 37.02 0.28
CA GLU A 73 10.78 37.61 -0.76
C GLU A 73 9.89 38.27 -1.83
N ASN A 74 9.68 39.57 -1.73
CA ASN A 74 8.97 40.30 -2.80
C ASN A 74 9.85 40.33 -4.08
N PRO A 75 9.27 40.10 -5.28
CA PRO A 75 7.85 39.91 -5.59
C PRO A 75 7.37 38.44 -5.63
N PHE A 76 8.23 37.49 -5.26
CA PHE A 76 8.02 36.06 -5.51
C PHE A 76 7.23 35.34 -4.41
N ILE A 77 7.44 35.70 -3.15
CA ILE A 77 6.76 35.14 -1.97
C ILE A 77 6.25 36.30 -1.13
N ILE A 78 4.93 36.41 -1.02
CA ILE A 78 4.23 37.47 -0.27
C ILE A 78 3.35 36.79 0.78
N ALA A 79 3.47 37.22 2.02
CA ALA A 79 2.60 36.82 3.12
C ALA A 79 1.72 38.00 3.54
N SER A 80 0.46 37.71 3.85
CA SER A 80 -0.52 38.68 4.33
C SER A 80 -1.36 38.05 5.43
N ASP A 81 -1.81 38.88 6.37
CA ASP A 81 -2.73 38.44 7.41
C ASP A 81 -4.05 37.94 6.81
N LEU A 82 -4.60 36.90 7.43
CA LEU A 82 -5.93 36.41 7.08
C LEU A 82 -6.96 37.44 7.56
N ASP A 83 -7.77 37.94 6.63
CA ASP A 83 -8.90 38.82 6.95
C ASP A 83 -9.97 38.03 7.71
N SER A 84 -10.46 38.57 8.84
CA SER A 84 -11.36 37.88 9.76
C SER A 84 -12.77 37.69 9.21
N ASP A 85 -13.19 38.53 8.26
CA ASP A 85 -14.56 38.52 7.71
C ASP A 85 -14.65 37.80 6.36
N THR A 86 -13.53 37.57 5.69
CA THR A 86 -13.47 37.00 4.34
C THR A 86 -12.98 35.56 4.42
N GLY A 87 -13.82 34.59 4.05
CA GLY A 87 -13.45 33.17 3.99
C GLY A 87 -12.23 32.89 3.10
N PRO A 88 -11.71 31.64 3.08
CA PRO A 88 -10.41 31.32 2.50
C PRO A 88 -10.29 31.80 1.05
N SER A 89 -9.40 32.78 0.85
CA SER A 89 -8.98 33.30 -0.44
C SER A 89 -8.04 32.30 -1.14
N ILE A 90 -7.53 32.61 -2.35
CA ILE A 90 -6.52 31.82 -3.09
C ILE A 90 -5.13 31.97 -2.41
N GLN A 91 -5.10 31.93 -1.08
CA GLN A 91 -3.90 32.08 -0.26
C GLN A 91 -3.68 30.76 0.48
N TRP A 92 -2.46 30.23 0.38
CA TRP A 92 -2.11 29.02 1.09
C TRP A 92 -1.83 29.33 2.56
N PRO A 93 -2.40 28.57 3.51
CA PRO A 93 -2.10 28.76 4.92
C PRO A 93 -0.64 28.38 5.22
N CYS A 94 0.08 29.26 5.91
CA CYS A 94 1.46 29.06 6.34
C CYS A 94 1.59 29.46 7.83
N ASP A 95 2.35 28.70 8.61
CA ASP A 95 2.66 29.01 10.00
C ASP A 95 4.02 29.73 10.11
N GLU A 96 4.13 30.81 10.89
CA GLU A 96 5.38 31.60 11.09
C GLU A 96 6.37 30.98 12.10
N GLN A 97 6.45 29.66 12.20
CA GLN A 97 7.32 29.02 13.20
C GLN A 97 8.78 29.00 12.73
N GLY A 98 9.55 29.99 13.19
CA GLY A 98 11.01 30.01 13.13
C GLY A 98 11.65 29.21 14.28
N TYR A 99 12.57 28.32 13.92
CA TYR A 99 13.44 27.43 14.71
C TYR A 99 13.02 25.95 14.86
N PRO A 100 13.99 25.01 14.73
CA PRO A 100 13.81 23.60 15.04
C PRO A 100 13.73 23.39 16.56
N ALA A 101 12.84 22.50 17.00
CA ALA A 101 12.88 21.96 18.35
C ALA A 101 14.19 21.16 18.53
N GLY A 102 14.93 21.46 19.59
CA GLY A 102 16.12 20.70 20.01
C GLY A 102 15.79 19.31 20.56
#